data_AF-A0A147BG72-F1
#
_entry.id   AF-A0A147BG72-F1
#
_cell.length_a   1.000
_cell.length_b   1.000
_cell.length_c   1.000
_cell.angle_alpha   90.00
_cell.angle_beta   90.00
_cell.angle_gamma   90.00
#
_symmetry.space_group_name_H-M   'P 1'
#
loop_
_entity.id
_entity.type
_entity.pdbx_description
1 polymer ?
#
loop_
_entity_poly.entity_id
_entity_poly.type
_entity_poly.pdbx_seq_one_letter_code
_entity_poly.pdbx_strand_id
1 'polypeptide(L)'
;KGKDKRLLSFKQDEKFIVIEQLCKDPNWYYAVSEKGIAGFVPVTYILREESDREQFLELVEKTLEALQNSTSSLDEGNTSFMSLQRKALRYSNALLRLHHLKESLRSSCEGPVRDTPRETALGHQSPSDFLQEEYSRINSEWISENLAGAEFEVAPRDKRVPTSSSEESHPELPTLAAELIEQVRSQTQLSHSLSRVAVIAVLRCLSRSLPGTCPWDGLLDSVLKAEECERPLVASQDGDRLQLLLRRLWHCKNDDQQRSWPTHQDEASILGLLEELYTILVDADPRVSRLVVQADEYDCVTTLALYYQMEPRASLRVWMLRVFLTLCELDLQVVSLLLHSVLPMELARDLQANSDDIERTKYTALLLTVIFSTGEKPPNNVHEYVGEAFVGFLLETVESAEAEEEVAELCLGTLLSLNLHLDMREDDHFVLRALKARQDARALTERLMLLVNREDDPARVLTHELSGVPNSVLKFLVELFSDSATAELFYLNDVAVLLDIVARQLSDLPPGDKRRPLYLSLVERVLGSTSYEGHRQTELQRCFQAVLSREESAPEEKEVVRRIQDTWPHWFPPGNAADC
;
A
#
# COMPACT_ATOMS: atom_id res chain seq x y z
N LYS A 1 4.61 31.00 -31.04
CA LYS A 1 3.87 30.37 -29.92
C LYS A 1 3.74 28.89 -30.23
N GLY A 2 4.61 28.05 -29.67
CA GLY A 2 4.59 26.60 -29.93
C GLY A 2 3.37 25.97 -29.25
N LYS A 3 2.53 25.28 -30.01
CA LYS A 3 1.47 24.42 -29.43
C LYS A 3 2.16 23.26 -28.73
N ASP A 4 1.92 23.09 -27.42
CA ASP A 4 2.40 21.91 -26.70
C ASP A 4 1.80 20.66 -27.37
N LYS A 5 2.65 19.77 -27.86
CA LYS A 5 2.26 18.56 -28.62
C LYS A 5 1.45 17.55 -27.78
N ARG A 6 1.35 17.77 -26.46
CA ARG A 6 0.59 16.94 -25.52
C ARG A 6 -0.88 17.37 -25.38
N LEU A 7 -1.22 18.58 -25.80
CA LEU A 7 -2.57 19.11 -25.73
C LEU A 7 -3.37 18.67 -26.96
N LEU A 8 -4.58 18.19 -26.73
CA LEU A 8 -5.49 17.85 -27.81
C LEU A 8 -6.07 19.15 -28.39
N SER A 9 -5.99 19.32 -29.71
CA SER A 9 -6.65 20.44 -30.37
C SER A 9 -8.03 20.02 -30.84
N PHE A 10 -9.06 20.73 -30.40
CA PHE A 10 -10.46 20.41 -30.69
C PHE A 10 -11.26 21.65 -31.13
N LYS A 11 -12.43 21.41 -31.74
CA LYS A 11 -13.42 22.44 -32.11
C LYS A 11 -14.69 22.30 -31.26
N GLN A 12 -15.53 23.34 -31.28
CA GLN A 12 -16.84 23.32 -30.63
C GLN A 12 -17.67 22.14 -31.17
N ASP A 13 -18.36 21.44 -30.28
CA ASP A 13 -19.22 20.27 -30.52
C ASP A 13 -18.51 18.99 -30.99
N GLU A 14 -17.19 18.91 -30.84
CA GLU A 14 -16.43 17.67 -31.08
C GLU A 14 -16.55 16.72 -29.87
N LYS A 15 -16.81 15.42 -30.12
CA LYS A 15 -16.99 14.41 -29.07
C LYS A 15 -15.67 13.71 -28.74
N PHE A 16 -15.51 13.40 -27.45
CA PHE A 16 -14.32 12.74 -26.90
C PHE A 16 -14.71 11.63 -25.94
N ILE A 17 -13.90 10.57 -25.92
CA ILE A 17 -13.97 9.54 -24.89
C ILE A 17 -12.88 9.80 -23.88
N VAL A 18 -13.26 10.04 -22.63
CA VAL A 18 -12.32 10.24 -21.52
C VAL A 18 -11.79 8.89 -21.08
N ILE A 19 -10.47 8.74 -21.08
CA ILE A 19 -9.77 7.49 -20.76
C ILE A 19 -9.26 7.51 -19.32
N GLU A 20 -8.78 8.67 -18.87
CA GLU A 20 -8.24 8.83 -17.53
C GLU A 20 -8.44 10.25 -17.02
N GLN A 21 -8.75 10.37 -15.73
CA GLN A 21 -8.61 11.61 -14.99
C GLN A 21 -7.28 11.54 -14.22
N LEU A 22 -6.40 12.52 -14.46
CA LEU A 22 -5.12 12.57 -13.78
C LEU A 22 -5.31 12.90 -12.29
N CYS A 23 -4.89 12.00 -11.39
CA CYS A 23 -4.94 12.23 -9.95
C CYS A 23 -4.12 13.45 -9.49
N LYS A 24 -3.07 13.80 -10.24
CA LYS A 24 -2.14 14.89 -9.92
C LYS A 24 -2.62 16.28 -10.33
N ASP A 25 -3.61 16.40 -11.23
CA ASP A 25 -4.09 17.70 -11.71
C ASP A 25 -5.57 17.61 -12.11
N PRO A 26 -6.52 17.92 -11.19
CA PRO A 26 -7.95 17.60 -11.35
C PRO A 26 -8.65 18.39 -12.47
N ASN A 27 -7.96 19.38 -13.05
CA ASN A 27 -8.48 20.27 -14.10
C ASN A 27 -8.23 19.75 -15.52
N TRP A 28 -7.63 18.57 -15.70
CA TRP A 28 -7.31 17.99 -17.01
C TRP A 28 -7.78 16.54 -17.15
N TYR A 29 -8.40 16.25 -18.29
CA TYR A 29 -8.71 14.88 -18.72
C TYR A 29 -7.74 14.41 -19.80
N TYR A 30 -7.39 13.13 -19.77
CA TYR A 30 -6.79 12.45 -20.91
C TYR A 30 -7.89 11.79 -21.73
N ALA A 31 -8.05 12.24 -22.98
CA ALA A 31 -9.16 11.84 -23.83
C ALA A 31 -8.72 11.52 -25.26
N VAL A 32 -9.54 10.72 -25.94
CA VAL A 32 -9.38 10.37 -27.36
C VAL A 32 -10.52 10.98 -28.16
N SER A 33 -10.16 11.69 -29.23
CA SER A 33 -11.10 12.23 -30.21
C SER A 33 -11.64 11.14 -31.15
N GLU A 34 -12.77 11.42 -31.81
CA GLU A 34 -13.28 10.60 -32.93
C GLU A 34 -12.26 10.31 -34.03
N LYS A 35 -11.24 11.17 -34.17
CA LYS A 35 -10.18 11.04 -35.18
C LYS A 35 -9.02 10.15 -34.71
N GLY A 36 -9.12 9.50 -33.56
CA GLY A 36 -8.08 8.62 -33.02
C GLY A 36 -6.87 9.35 -32.42
N ILE A 37 -6.96 10.67 -32.22
CA ILE A 37 -5.90 11.47 -31.60
C ILE A 37 -6.12 11.50 -30.08
N ALA A 38 -5.12 11.10 -29.32
CA ALA A 38 -5.12 11.07 -27.86
C ALA A 38 -4.33 12.25 -27.27
N GLY A 39 -4.88 12.94 -26.27
CA GLY A 39 -4.22 14.11 -25.66
C GLY A 39 -4.96 14.66 -24.45
N PHE A 40 -4.39 15.70 -23.84
CA PHE A 40 -5.00 16.36 -22.69
C PHE A 40 -6.01 17.43 -23.09
N VAL A 41 -7.16 17.45 -22.41
CA VAL A 41 -8.26 18.40 -22.60
C VAL A 41 -8.60 19.03 -21.25
N PRO A 42 -8.74 20.37 -21.14
CA PRO A 42 -9.12 20.99 -19.87
C PRO A 42 -10.60 20.75 -19.55
N VAL A 43 -10.89 20.41 -18.29
CA VAL A 43 -12.23 20.06 -17.79
C VAL A 43 -13.24 21.20 -18.02
N THR A 44 -12.78 22.45 -17.98
CA THR A 44 -13.63 23.66 -18.12
C THR A 44 -14.27 23.81 -19.50
N TYR A 45 -13.78 23.10 -20.52
CA TYR A 45 -14.30 23.17 -21.90
C TYR A 45 -15.09 21.93 -22.32
N ILE A 46 -15.41 21.03 -21.38
CA ILE A 46 -16.05 19.74 -21.65
C ILE A 46 -17.40 19.69 -20.92
N LEU A 47 -18.43 19.24 -21.62
CA LEU A 47 -19.74 18.94 -21.06
C LEU A 47 -19.97 17.44 -21.15
N ARG A 48 -20.53 16.85 -20.09
CA ARG A 48 -20.97 15.45 -20.11
C ARG A 48 -22.31 15.38 -20.84
N GLU A 49 -22.35 14.64 -21.93
CA GLU A 49 -23.54 14.37 -22.72
C GLU A 49 -24.05 12.97 -22.38
N GLU A 50 -25.28 12.86 -21.90
CA GLU A 50 -25.96 11.58 -21.73
C GLU A 50 -26.38 11.08 -23.12
N SER A 51 -25.91 9.91 -23.53
CA SER A 51 -26.16 9.34 -24.86
C SER A 51 -26.70 7.91 -24.74
N ASP A 52 -27.54 7.50 -25.68
CA ASP A 52 -28.05 6.13 -25.75
C ASP A 52 -26.91 5.13 -25.99
N ARG A 53 -27.02 3.95 -25.38
CA ARG A 53 -25.99 2.90 -25.38
C ARG A 53 -25.51 2.51 -26.78
N GLU A 54 -26.41 2.43 -27.75
CA GLU A 54 -26.08 2.08 -29.15
C GLU A 54 -25.27 3.17 -29.85
N GLN A 55 -25.62 4.45 -29.62
CA GLN A 55 -24.89 5.59 -30.20
C GLN A 55 -23.51 5.74 -29.57
N PHE A 56 -23.38 5.44 -28.27
CA PHE A 56 -22.10 5.45 -27.57
C PHE A 56 -21.19 4.29 -28.04
N LEU A 57 -21.75 3.10 -28.26
CA LEU A 57 -21.04 1.97 -28.85
C LEU A 57 -20.49 2.29 -30.25
N GLU A 58 -21.29 2.92 -31.11
CA GLU A 58 -20.85 3.34 -32.45
C GLU A 58 -19.68 4.34 -32.37
N LEU A 59 -19.72 5.26 -31.41
CA LEU A 59 -18.63 6.21 -31.16
C LEU A 59 -17.35 5.49 -30.69
N VAL A 60 -17.47 4.49 -29.81
CA VAL A 60 -16.35 3.68 -29.32
C VAL A 60 -15.71 2.87 -30.44
N GLU A 61 -16.51 2.27 -31.33
CA GLU A 61 -15.99 1.51 -32.47
C GLU A 61 -15.25 2.40 -33.47
N LYS A 62 -15.84 3.54 -33.82
CA LYS A 62 -15.25 4.53 -34.72
C LYS A 62 -13.93 5.12 -34.17
N THR A 63 -13.89 5.41 -32.87
CA THR A 63 -12.68 5.93 -32.21
C THR A 63 -11.58 4.87 -32.12
N LEU A 64 -11.92 3.62 -31.86
CA LEU A 64 -10.98 2.51 -31.78
C LEU A 64 -10.34 2.20 -33.14
N GLU A 65 -11.13 2.15 -34.22
CA GLU A 65 -10.61 2.00 -35.59
C GLU A 65 -9.68 3.15 -35.99
N ALA A 66 -10.07 4.39 -35.70
CA ALA A 66 -9.24 5.57 -35.99
C ALA A 66 -7.92 5.57 -35.20
N LEU A 67 -7.95 5.11 -33.95
CA LEU A 67 -6.77 5.08 -33.08
C LEU A 67 -5.80 3.95 -33.47
N GLN A 68 -6.30 2.79 -33.89
CA GLN A 68 -5.47 1.71 -34.45
C GLN A 68 -4.74 2.16 -35.72
N ASN A 69 -5.43 2.82 -36.65
CA ASN A 69 -4.85 3.37 -37.88
C ASN A 69 -3.79 4.45 -37.59
N SER A 70 -3.98 5.26 -36.54
CA SER A 70 -2.99 6.26 -36.12
C SER A 70 -1.73 5.63 -35.51
N THR A 71 -1.87 4.49 -34.85
CA THR A 71 -0.78 3.76 -34.18
C THR A 71 0.11 3.05 -35.21
N SER A 72 -0.48 2.50 -36.29
CA SER A 72 0.27 1.90 -37.41
C SER A 72 1.06 2.91 -38.26
N SER A 73 0.78 4.21 -38.12
CA SER A 73 1.42 5.29 -38.90
C SER A 73 2.59 5.99 -38.18
N LEU A 74 3.02 5.48 -37.02
CA LEU A 74 4.11 6.03 -36.20
C LEU A 74 5.49 5.72 -36.81
N ASP A 75 5.74 6.17 -38.04
CA ASP A 75 7.04 6.04 -38.71
C ASP A 75 7.97 7.25 -38.51
N GLU A 76 9.25 6.92 -38.57
CA GLU A 76 10.44 7.63 -38.12
C GLU A 76 10.56 9.10 -38.58
N GLY A 77 10.45 10.03 -37.63
CA GLY A 77 10.76 11.43 -37.86
C GLY A 77 11.29 12.12 -36.61
N ASN A 78 12.62 12.19 -36.47
CA ASN A 78 13.41 13.08 -35.59
C ASN A 78 12.83 13.37 -34.18
N THR A 79 12.24 12.37 -33.52
CA THR A 79 11.72 12.49 -32.15
C THR A 79 12.46 11.50 -31.26
N SER A 80 12.98 11.95 -30.11
CA SER A 80 13.77 11.14 -29.16
C SER A 80 13.08 9.81 -28.83
N PHE A 81 13.85 8.70 -28.85
CA PHE A 81 13.40 7.33 -28.58
C PHE A 81 12.51 7.22 -27.33
N MET A 82 12.89 7.90 -26.24
CA MET A 82 12.15 7.94 -24.97
C MET A 82 10.76 8.60 -25.07
N SER A 83 10.59 9.54 -26.01
CA SER A 83 9.30 10.20 -26.25
C SER A 83 8.40 9.39 -27.19
N LEU A 84 8.99 8.63 -28.12
CA LEU A 84 8.27 7.72 -29.00
C LEU A 84 7.72 6.52 -28.21
N GLN A 85 8.54 5.95 -27.33
CA GLN A 85 8.17 4.84 -26.45
C GLN A 85 7.06 5.23 -25.47
N ARG A 86 7.16 6.40 -24.83
CA ARG A 86 6.08 6.93 -23.97
C ARG A 86 4.79 7.22 -24.73
N LYS A 87 4.88 7.66 -25.99
CA LYS A 87 3.71 7.88 -26.84
C LYS A 87 3.06 6.55 -27.22
N ALA A 88 3.83 5.57 -27.68
CA ALA A 88 3.33 4.23 -27.98
C ALA A 88 2.65 3.57 -26.77
N LEU A 89 3.25 3.69 -25.57
CA LEU A 89 2.68 3.16 -24.33
C LEU A 89 1.29 3.77 -23.99
N ARG A 90 1.11 5.08 -24.23
CA ARG A 90 -0.17 5.77 -23.99
C ARG A 90 -1.24 5.38 -24.99
N TYR A 91 -0.86 5.23 -26.26
CA TYR A 91 -1.77 4.75 -27.32
C TYR A 91 -2.16 3.28 -27.08
N SER A 92 -1.23 2.44 -26.65
CA SER A 92 -1.50 1.04 -26.27
C SER A 92 -2.49 0.94 -25.09
N ASN A 93 -2.26 1.71 -24.03
CA ASN A 93 -3.18 1.77 -22.88
C ASN A 93 -4.57 2.33 -23.27
N ALA A 94 -4.62 3.32 -24.16
CA ALA A 94 -5.87 3.85 -24.69
C ALA A 94 -6.65 2.79 -25.50
N LEU A 95 -5.96 1.99 -26.33
CA LEU A 95 -6.56 0.89 -27.08
C LEU A 95 -7.15 -0.17 -26.14
N LEU A 96 -6.38 -0.59 -25.14
CA LEU A 96 -6.80 -1.60 -24.17
C LEU A 96 -8.08 -1.17 -23.44
N ARG A 97 -8.13 0.08 -22.97
CA ARG A 97 -9.30 0.62 -22.25
C ARG A 97 -10.52 0.78 -23.17
N LEU A 98 -10.34 1.23 -24.41
CA LEU A 98 -11.46 1.32 -25.37
C LEU A 98 -11.97 -0.08 -25.79
N HIS A 99 -11.09 -1.08 -25.88
CA HIS A 99 -11.47 -2.46 -26.14
C HIS A 99 -12.29 -3.05 -24.99
N HIS A 100 -11.83 -2.89 -23.75
CA HIS A 100 -12.59 -3.31 -22.56
C HIS A 100 -13.92 -2.58 -22.43
N LEU A 101 -13.97 -1.29 -22.73
CA LEU A 101 -15.20 -0.51 -22.71
C LEU A 101 -16.18 -0.98 -23.81
N LYS A 102 -15.67 -1.33 -25.00
CA LYS A 102 -16.47 -1.96 -26.08
C LYS A 102 -17.00 -3.33 -25.66
N GLU A 103 -16.18 -4.16 -25.03
CA GLU A 103 -16.58 -5.50 -24.55
C GLU A 103 -17.62 -5.41 -23.44
N SER A 104 -17.42 -4.52 -22.46
CA SER A 104 -18.37 -4.24 -21.39
C SER A 104 -19.72 -3.73 -21.91
N LEU A 105 -19.71 -2.88 -22.93
CA LEU A 105 -20.94 -2.42 -23.59
C LEU A 105 -21.60 -3.50 -24.45
N ARG A 106 -20.89 -4.57 -24.84
CA ARG A 106 -21.45 -5.73 -25.57
C ARG A 106 -21.93 -6.85 -24.64
N SER A 107 -21.41 -6.95 -23.41
CA SER A 107 -21.61 -8.10 -22.51
C SER A 107 -22.79 -8.03 -21.52
N SER A 108 -23.63 -6.99 -21.52
CA SER A 108 -24.81 -6.97 -20.61
C SER A 108 -25.99 -7.86 -21.06
N CYS A 109 -25.76 -8.81 -21.97
CA CYS A 109 -26.68 -9.91 -22.22
C CYS A 109 -25.89 -11.21 -22.14
N GLU A 110 -26.29 -12.07 -21.20
CA GLU A 110 -25.79 -13.42 -20.89
C GLU A 110 -24.68 -13.51 -19.82
N GLY A 111 -24.93 -14.40 -18.85
CA GLY A 111 -24.21 -14.56 -17.58
C GLY A 111 -22.80 -15.15 -17.67
N PRO A 112 -22.24 -15.58 -16.52
CA PRO A 112 -20.87 -15.29 -16.15
C PRO A 112 -19.86 -16.22 -16.82
N VAL A 113 -18.88 -15.63 -17.51
CA VAL A 113 -17.69 -16.34 -17.97
C VAL A 113 -16.46 -15.50 -17.62
N ARG A 114 -15.70 -16.04 -16.66
CA ARG A 114 -14.24 -16.12 -16.50
C ARG A 114 -13.37 -14.97 -17.03
N ASP A 115 -12.56 -14.48 -16.10
CA ASP A 115 -11.44 -13.58 -16.25
C ASP A 115 -10.58 -13.84 -17.48
N THR A 116 -10.20 -12.74 -18.13
CA THR A 116 -8.95 -12.63 -18.89
C THR A 116 -8.10 -11.50 -18.32
N PRO A 117 -6.77 -11.65 -18.38
CA PRO A 117 -5.83 -11.16 -17.40
C PRO A 117 -5.47 -9.68 -17.62
N ARG A 118 -5.19 -8.98 -16.51
CA ARG A 118 -4.49 -7.69 -16.55
C ARG A 118 -3.04 -7.93 -16.99
N GLU A 119 -2.74 -7.76 -18.28
CA GLU A 119 -1.35 -7.64 -18.75
C GLU A 119 -0.76 -6.28 -18.33
N THR A 120 0.03 -6.35 -17.25
CA THR A 120 1.41 -5.86 -17.18
C THR A 120 1.73 -4.49 -17.83
N ALA A 121 1.51 -3.42 -17.08
CA ALA A 121 2.62 -2.48 -16.89
C ALA A 121 3.68 -3.25 -16.09
N LEU A 122 4.95 -3.26 -16.52
CA LEU A 122 6.08 -3.85 -15.79
C LEU A 122 5.92 -3.57 -14.28
N GLY A 123 5.52 -4.62 -13.58
CA GLY A 123 4.68 -4.55 -12.40
C GLY A 123 5.54 -4.63 -11.17
N HIS A 124 6.08 -3.50 -10.77
CA HIS A 124 6.58 -3.34 -9.41
C HIS A 124 5.36 -3.15 -8.49
N GLN A 125 4.95 -4.21 -7.77
CA GLN A 125 3.87 -4.18 -6.79
C GLN A 125 4.47 -3.90 -5.42
N SER A 126 4.06 -2.80 -4.78
CA SER A 126 4.52 -2.53 -3.40
C SER A 126 4.04 -3.64 -2.46
N PRO A 127 4.76 -4.00 -1.39
CA PRO A 127 4.28 -4.95 -0.38
C PRO A 127 2.88 -4.60 0.19
N SER A 128 2.55 -3.30 0.21
CA SER A 128 1.22 -2.79 0.57
C SER A 128 0.15 -3.10 -0.50
N ASP A 129 0.49 -2.94 -1.78
CA ASP A 129 -0.37 -3.29 -2.91
C ASP A 129 -0.63 -4.80 -2.96
N PHE A 130 0.39 -5.62 -2.66
CA PHE A 130 0.26 -7.06 -2.56
C PHE A 130 -0.77 -7.47 -1.50
N LEU A 131 -0.68 -6.93 -0.26
CA LEU A 131 -1.70 -7.20 0.77
C LEU A 131 -3.10 -6.78 0.33
N GLN A 132 -3.23 -5.58 -0.25
CA GLN A 132 -4.52 -5.06 -0.66
C GLN A 132 -5.14 -5.88 -1.81
N GLU A 133 -4.32 -6.32 -2.76
CA GLU A 133 -4.75 -7.24 -3.83
C GLU A 133 -5.13 -8.60 -3.26
N GLU A 134 -4.39 -9.13 -2.30
CA GLU A 134 -4.65 -10.44 -1.71
C GLU A 134 -5.93 -10.46 -0.87
N TYR A 135 -6.18 -9.42 -0.07
CA TYR A 135 -7.46 -9.21 0.59
C TYR A 135 -8.61 -9.13 -0.41
N SER A 136 -8.37 -8.46 -1.54
CA SER A 136 -9.39 -8.34 -2.60
C SER A 136 -9.62 -9.66 -3.33
N ARG A 137 -8.57 -10.45 -3.59
CA ARG A 137 -8.64 -11.77 -4.24
C ARG A 137 -9.38 -12.77 -3.36
N ILE A 138 -8.99 -12.92 -2.11
CA ILE A 138 -9.62 -13.87 -1.17
C ILE A 138 -11.09 -13.49 -0.95
N ASN A 139 -11.39 -12.20 -0.81
CA ASN A 139 -12.77 -11.73 -0.70
C ASN A 139 -13.57 -11.98 -2.01
N SER A 140 -12.95 -11.82 -3.19
CA SER A 140 -13.61 -12.09 -4.47
C SER A 140 -13.86 -13.57 -4.76
N GLU A 141 -12.92 -14.46 -4.41
CA GLU A 141 -13.09 -15.91 -4.53
C GLU A 141 -14.20 -16.40 -3.59
N TRP A 142 -14.23 -15.91 -2.36
CA TRP A 142 -15.29 -16.23 -1.39
C TRP A 142 -16.67 -15.66 -1.80
N ILE A 143 -16.74 -14.42 -2.28
CA ILE A 143 -17.97 -13.82 -2.82
C ILE A 143 -18.45 -14.63 -4.04
N SER A 144 -17.55 -15.13 -4.89
CA SER A 144 -17.93 -15.93 -6.05
C SER A 144 -18.52 -17.30 -5.66
N GLU A 145 -18.06 -17.89 -4.55
CA GLU A 145 -18.58 -19.16 -4.04
C GLU A 145 -19.89 -19.01 -3.25
N ASN A 146 -20.11 -17.87 -2.56
CA ASN A 146 -21.24 -17.69 -1.63
C ASN A 146 -22.33 -16.71 -2.11
N LEU A 147 -22.11 -15.93 -3.17
CA LEU A 147 -22.98 -14.81 -3.59
C LEU A 147 -23.43 -14.85 -5.05
N ALA A 148 -23.52 -16.04 -5.66
CA ALA A 148 -23.99 -16.27 -7.03
C ALA A 148 -25.49 -15.89 -7.30
N GLY A 149 -26.06 -14.89 -6.63
CA GLY A 149 -27.48 -14.57 -6.73
C GLY A 149 -27.95 -13.14 -6.41
N ALA A 150 -27.09 -12.13 -6.20
CA ALA A 150 -27.59 -10.78 -5.92
C ALA A 150 -26.71 -9.66 -6.50
N GLU A 151 -27.16 -9.07 -7.61
CA GLU A 151 -26.63 -7.80 -8.13
C GLU A 151 -27.33 -6.62 -7.42
N PHE A 152 -26.58 -5.67 -6.88
CA PHE A 152 -27.10 -4.37 -6.42
C PHE A 152 -26.30 -3.22 -7.02
N GLU A 153 -27.01 -2.35 -7.75
CA GLU A 153 -26.48 -1.09 -8.29
C GLU A 153 -26.28 -0.03 -7.19
N VAL A 154 -25.12 0.61 -7.18
CA VAL A 154 -24.79 1.72 -6.27
C VAL A 154 -25.18 3.06 -6.92
N ALA A 155 -26.18 3.74 -6.34
CA ALA A 155 -26.61 5.08 -6.77
C ALA A 155 -25.77 6.22 -6.12
N PRO A 156 -25.62 7.39 -6.77
CA PRO A 156 -24.66 8.41 -6.39
C PRO A 156 -25.07 9.25 -5.15
N ARG A 157 -24.05 9.69 -4.42
CA ARG A 157 -24.15 10.51 -3.19
C ARG A 157 -24.60 11.95 -3.50
N ASP A 158 -25.78 12.33 -3.02
CA ASP A 158 -26.21 13.74 -2.97
C ASP A 158 -25.80 14.39 -1.65
N LYS A 159 -25.12 15.55 -1.74
CA LYS A 159 -24.78 16.40 -0.60
C LYS A 159 -26.02 17.21 -0.18
N ARG A 160 -26.47 17.10 1.07
CA ARG A 160 -27.40 18.07 1.68
C ARG A 160 -26.83 18.63 2.99
N VAL A 161 -27.02 19.95 3.12
CA VAL A 161 -26.58 20.86 4.18
C VAL A 161 -27.35 20.58 5.49
N PRO A 162 -26.75 20.71 6.68
CA PRO A 162 -27.44 20.46 7.94
C PRO A 162 -28.43 21.60 8.26
N THR A 163 -29.66 21.23 8.61
CA THR A 163 -30.59 22.12 9.31
C THR A 163 -30.66 21.70 10.77
N SER A 164 -30.41 22.66 11.65
CA SER A 164 -30.39 22.49 13.10
C SER A 164 -31.80 22.26 13.64
N SER A 165 -32.03 21.12 14.30
CA SER A 165 -33.11 20.98 15.28
C SER A 165 -32.74 19.96 16.36
N SER A 166 -32.54 20.49 17.57
CA SER A 166 -32.80 19.89 18.89
C SER A 166 -32.39 18.43 19.12
N GLU A 167 -31.28 18.27 19.83
CA GLU A 167 -30.83 17.04 20.48
C GLU A 167 -31.83 16.57 21.54
N GLU A 168 -32.70 15.62 21.19
CA GLU A 168 -33.24 14.67 22.14
C GLU A 168 -32.49 13.34 21.95
N SER A 169 -31.49 13.10 22.79
CA SER A 169 -30.71 11.88 22.78
C SER A 169 -31.59 10.71 23.25
N HIS A 170 -32.13 9.92 22.33
CA HIS A 170 -32.71 8.62 22.66
C HIS A 170 -31.57 7.61 22.89
N PRO A 171 -31.33 7.16 24.14
CA PRO A 171 -30.18 6.31 24.48
C PRO A 171 -30.22 4.90 23.87
N GLU A 172 -31.34 4.50 23.25
CA GLU A 172 -31.58 3.16 22.70
C GLU A 172 -31.30 3.06 21.19
N LEU A 173 -31.10 4.18 20.49
CA LEU A 173 -30.85 4.20 19.05
C LEU A 173 -29.48 3.63 18.63
N PRO A 174 -28.38 3.83 19.38
CA PRO A 174 -27.08 3.21 19.06
C PRO A 174 -27.08 1.70 19.20
N THR A 175 -27.75 1.18 20.23
CA THR A 175 -27.88 -0.26 20.47
C THR A 175 -28.74 -0.92 19.38
N LEU A 176 -29.87 -0.31 19.01
CA LEU A 176 -30.72 -0.82 17.94
C LEU A 176 -30.01 -0.81 16.57
N ALA A 177 -29.24 0.24 16.28
CA ALA A 177 -28.46 0.32 15.05
C ALA A 177 -27.45 -0.83 14.95
N ALA A 178 -26.71 -1.10 16.02
CA ALA A 178 -25.75 -2.19 16.08
C ALA A 178 -26.44 -3.56 15.99
N GLU A 179 -27.57 -3.75 16.68
CA GLU A 179 -28.36 -4.99 16.60
C GLU A 179 -28.88 -5.25 15.18
N LEU A 180 -29.35 -4.24 14.46
CA LEU A 180 -29.81 -4.40 13.07
C LEU A 180 -28.69 -4.84 12.14
N ILE A 181 -27.49 -4.26 12.30
CA ILE A 181 -26.31 -4.66 11.51
C ILE A 181 -25.96 -6.13 11.81
N GLU A 182 -25.94 -6.51 13.08
CA GLU A 182 -25.67 -7.89 13.52
C GLU A 182 -26.72 -8.88 12.98
N GLN A 183 -28.00 -8.51 12.99
CA GLN A 183 -29.07 -9.35 12.45
C GLN A 183 -28.93 -9.53 10.94
N VAL A 184 -28.64 -8.48 10.18
CA VAL A 184 -28.39 -8.61 8.74
C VAL A 184 -27.18 -9.51 8.50
N ARG A 185 -26.09 -9.32 9.24
CA ARG A 185 -24.87 -10.12 9.11
C ARG A 185 -25.12 -11.59 9.41
N SER A 186 -25.73 -11.91 10.54
CA SER A 186 -26.01 -13.30 10.95
C SER A 186 -26.86 -14.08 9.92
N GLN A 187 -27.77 -13.39 9.21
CA GLN A 187 -28.66 -14.01 8.23
C GLN A 187 -28.12 -14.01 6.80
N THR A 188 -27.21 -13.11 6.45
CA THR A 188 -26.74 -12.92 5.06
C THR A 188 -25.28 -13.29 4.85
N GLN A 189 -24.50 -13.49 5.92
CA GLN A 189 -23.04 -13.69 5.87
C GLN A 189 -22.28 -12.55 5.17
N LEU A 190 -22.90 -11.39 4.94
CA LEU A 190 -22.22 -10.22 4.41
C LEU A 190 -21.19 -9.70 5.42
N SER A 191 -20.08 -9.13 4.92
CA SER A 191 -19.13 -8.41 5.77
C SER A 191 -19.81 -7.33 6.62
N HIS A 192 -19.21 -6.94 7.74
CA HIS A 192 -19.77 -5.92 8.62
C HIS A 192 -20.02 -4.59 7.88
N SER A 193 -19.08 -4.20 7.01
CA SER A 193 -19.19 -3.00 6.17
C SER A 193 -20.35 -3.11 5.17
N LEU A 194 -20.51 -4.26 4.49
CA LEU A 194 -21.61 -4.49 3.56
C LEU A 194 -22.96 -4.61 4.26
N SER A 195 -23.01 -5.24 5.43
CA SER A 195 -24.21 -5.32 6.27
C SER A 195 -24.70 -3.93 6.67
N ARG A 196 -23.77 -3.03 7.03
CA ARG A 196 -24.08 -1.61 7.29
C ARG A 196 -24.62 -0.90 6.05
N VAL A 197 -24.02 -1.10 4.87
CA VAL A 197 -24.53 -0.53 3.61
C VAL A 197 -25.93 -1.02 3.30
N ALA A 198 -26.20 -2.31 3.49
CA ALA A 198 -27.53 -2.90 3.31
C ALA A 198 -28.57 -2.28 4.26
N VAL A 199 -28.25 -2.16 5.55
CA VAL A 199 -29.12 -1.47 6.54
C VAL A 199 -29.37 -0.02 6.13
N ILE A 200 -28.33 0.72 5.73
CA ILE A 200 -28.46 2.11 5.27
C ILE A 200 -29.38 2.21 4.05
N ALA A 201 -29.26 1.30 3.08
CA ALA A 201 -30.09 1.30 1.88
C ALA A 201 -31.57 1.06 2.24
N VAL A 202 -31.84 0.09 3.11
CA VAL A 202 -33.19 -0.20 3.60
C VAL A 202 -33.76 1.00 4.37
N LEU A 203 -33.00 1.57 5.31
CA LEU A 203 -33.45 2.73 6.10
C LEU A 203 -33.72 3.96 5.23
N ARG A 204 -32.91 4.23 4.21
CA ARG A 204 -33.15 5.32 3.24
C ARG A 204 -34.41 5.09 2.40
N CYS A 205 -34.70 3.84 2.05
CA CYS A 205 -35.92 3.50 1.33
C CYS A 205 -37.15 3.72 2.21
N LEU A 206 -37.09 3.26 3.47
CA LEU A 206 -38.15 3.42 4.46
C LEU A 206 -38.39 4.89 4.81
N SER A 207 -37.34 5.70 4.98
CA SER A 207 -37.49 7.13 5.31
C SER A 207 -38.18 7.91 4.21
N ARG A 208 -37.94 7.56 2.93
CA ARG A 208 -38.62 8.15 1.77
C ARG A 208 -40.07 7.67 1.64
N SER A 209 -40.33 6.41 1.93
CA SER A 209 -41.63 5.77 1.70
C SER A 209 -42.62 6.01 2.84
N LEU A 210 -42.13 6.17 4.08
CA LEU A 210 -42.93 6.31 5.30
C LEU A 210 -42.44 7.50 6.16
N PRO A 211 -42.62 8.74 5.69
CA PRO A 211 -42.26 9.92 6.47
C PRO A 211 -43.16 10.03 7.73
N GLY A 212 -42.55 10.06 8.91
CA GLY A 212 -43.22 10.38 10.18
C GLY A 212 -43.68 9.21 11.06
N THR A 213 -43.42 7.95 10.69
CA THR A 213 -43.77 6.78 11.53
C THR A 213 -42.73 6.51 12.63
N CYS A 214 -41.46 6.75 12.34
CA CYS A 214 -40.32 6.57 13.24
C CYS A 214 -39.31 7.70 13.01
N PRO A 215 -38.39 7.97 13.95
CA PRO A 215 -37.26 8.88 13.75
C PRO A 215 -36.21 8.24 12.83
N TRP A 216 -36.56 8.00 11.57
CA TRP A 216 -35.70 7.33 10.58
C TRP A 216 -34.37 8.06 10.40
N ASP A 217 -34.38 9.39 10.41
CA ASP A 217 -33.17 10.21 10.27
C ASP A 217 -32.25 10.04 11.49
N GLY A 218 -32.81 9.93 12.70
CA GLY A 218 -32.04 9.67 13.93
C GLY A 218 -31.41 8.27 13.95
N LEU A 219 -32.13 7.25 13.46
CA LEU A 219 -31.58 5.90 13.32
C LEU A 219 -30.53 5.82 12.19
N LEU A 220 -30.74 6.52 11.07
CA LEU A 220 -29.77 6.61 9.98
C LEU A 220 -28.49 7.30 10.44
N ASP A 221 -28.61 8.41 11.17
CA ASP A 221 -27.46 9.10 11.78
C ASP A 221 -26.75 8.20 12.80
N SER A 222 -27.48 7.40 13.57
CA SER A 222 -26.93 6.40 14.50
C SER A 222 -26.12 5.32 13.76
N VAL A 223 -26.64 4.76 12.67
CA VAL A 223 -25.94 3.76 11.83
C VAL A 223 -24.72 4.35 11.12
N LEU A 224 -24.80 5.62 10.71
CA LEU A 224 -23.68 6.34 10.11
C LEU A 224 -22.58 6.59 11.15
N LYS A 225 -22.95 7.00 12.36
CA LYS A 225 -22.02 7.23 13.49
C LYS A 225 -21.60 5.96 14.23
N ALA A 226 -22.12 4.80 13.86
CA ALA A 226 -21.83 3.54 14.55
C ALA A 226 -20.34 3.16 14.53
N GLU A 227 -19.53 3.68 13.60
CA GLU A 227 -18.06 3.55 13.59
C GLU A 227 -17.38 4.38 14.70
N GLU A 228 -18.00 5.48 15.12
CA GLU A 228 -17.49 6.40 16.15
C GLU A 228 -17.89 5.97 17.57
N CYS A 229 -18.81 5.01 17.72
CA CYS A 229 -19.21 4.50 19.03
C CYS A 229 -18.09 3.63 19.64
N GLU A 230 -17.58 4.03 20.80
CA GLU A 230 -16.46 3.36 21.48
C GLU A 230 -16.78 1.97 22.05
N ARG A 231 -18.05 1.64 22.24
CA ARG A 231 -18.45 0.38 22.90
C ARG A 231 -18.96 -0.64 21.89
N PRO A 232 -18.24 -1.74 21.66
CA PRO A 232 -18.76 -2.85 20.87
C PRO A 232 -19.94 -3.50 21.60
N LEU A 233 -20.79 -4.18 20.84
CA LEU A 233 -21.84 -5.02 21.41
C LEU A 233 -21.19 -6.09 22.29
N VAL A 234 -21.61 -6.16 23.55
CA VAL A 234 -21.04 -7.06 24.59
C VAL A 234 -21.19 -8.55 24.22
N ALA A 235 -22.13 -8.89 23.32
CA ALA A 235 -22.29 -10.22 22.78
C ALA A 235 -22.56 -10.12 21.26
N SER A 236 -21.53 -10.37 20.46
CA SER A 236 -21.65 -10.55 19.01
C SER A 236 -21.43 -12.02 18.68
N GLN A 237 -22.13 -12.52 17.66
CA GLN A 237 -21.99 -13.90 17.21
C GLN A 237 -20.55 -14.17 16.74
N ASP A 238 -19.95 -13.18 16.07
CA ASP A 238 -18.57 -13.25 15.61
C ASP A 238 -17.59 -13.33 16.79
N GLY A 239 -17.81 -12.58 17.86
CA GLY A 239 -16.97 -12.64 19.06
C GLY A 239 -16.97 -14.02 19.70
N ASP A 240 -18.16 -14.61 19.90
CA ASP A 240 -18.30 -15.95 20.44
C ASP A 240 -17.67 -17.01 19.51
N ARG A 241 -17.81 -16.83 18.19
CA ARG A 241 -17.24 -17.74 17.20
C ARG A 241 -15.73 -17.66 17.17
N LEU A 242 -15.14 -16.46 17.20
CA LEU A 242 -13.69 -16.25 17.30
C LEU A 242 -13.13 -16.94 18.55
N GLN A 243 -13.76 -16.75 19.71
CA GLN A 243 -13.33 -17.42 20.94
C GLN A 243 -13.36 -18.95 20.81
N LEU A 244 -14.40 -19.50 20.17
CA LEU A 244 -14.49 -20.94 19.93
C LEU A 244 -13.38 -21.44 19.00
N LEU A 245 -13.09 -20.74 17.91
CA LEU A 245 -12.04 -21.10 16.96
C LEU A 245 -10.65 -21.07 17.61
N LEU A 246 -10.34 -20.00 18.35
CA LEU A 246 -9.09 -19.85 19.07
C LEU A 246 -8.90 -20.96 20.12
N ARG A 247 -9.96 -21.33 20.85
CA ARG A 247 -9.93 -22.48 21.78
C ARG A 247 -9.69 -23.79 21.07
N ARG A 248 -10.31 -24.03 19.91
CA ARG A 248 -10.08 -25.25 19.11
C ARG A 248 -8.64 -25.32 18.62
N LEU A 249 -8.07 -24.23 18.10
CA LEU A 249 -6.68 -24.17 17.68
C LEU A 249 -5.71 -24.37 18.86
N TRP A 250 -6.04 -23.85 20.04
CA TRP A 250 -5.29 -24.13 21.27
C TRP A 250 -5.31 -25.63 21.62
N HIS A 251 -6.44 -26.31 21.45
CA HIS A 251 -6.52 -27.76 21.63
C HIS A 251 -5.71 -28.53 20.59
N CYS A 252 -5.77 -28.15 19.30
CA CYS A 252 -4.97 -28.76 18.24
C CYS A 252 -3.46 -28.63 18.54
N LYS A 253 -3.02 -27.43 18.94
CA LYS A 253 -1.64 -27.19 19.37
C LYS A 253 -1.20 -28.17 20.47
N ASN A 254 -2.07 -28.43 21.45
CA ASN A 254 -1.75 -29.25 22.64
C ASN A 254 -2.07 -30.74 22.46
N ASP A 255 -2.47 -31.17 21.26
CA ASP A 255 -2.72 -32.57 20.98
C ASP A 255 -1.40 -33.31 20.70
N ASP A 256 -0.97 -34.13 21.67
CA ASP A 256 0.24 -34.94 21.58
C ASP A 256 0.19 -35.94 20.41
N GLN A 257 -1.01 -36.39 20.00
CA GLN A 257 -1.15 -37.29 18.85
C GLN A 257 -0.86 -36.53 17.56
N GLN A 258 -1.40 -35.33 17.39
CA GLN A 258 -1.14 -34.51 16.20
C GLN A 258 0.33 -34.10 16.08
N ARG A 259 1.01 -33.86 17.21
CA ARG A 259 2.45 -33.58 17.24
C ARG A 259 3.30 -34.77 16.80
N SER A 260 2.87 -35.98 17.14
CA SER A 260 3.66 -37.19 16.93
C SER A 260 3.32 -37.89 15.60
N TRP A 261 2.05 -37.80 15.17
CA TRP A 261 1.48 -38.53 14.03
C TRP A 261 0.39 -37.71 13.32
N PRO A 262 0.75 -36.75 12.45
CA PRO A 262 -0.21 -35.95 11.71
C PRO A 262 -1.00 -36.81 10.72
N THR A 263 -2.34 -36.76 10.75
CA THR A 263 -3.17 -37.38 9.71
C THR A 263 -3.69 -36.36 8.71
N HIS A 264 -3.96 -36.78 7.46
CA HIS A 264 -4.53 -35.91 6.43
C HIS A 264 -5.97 -35.44 6.76
N GLN A 265 -6.71 -36.20 7.56
CA GLN A 265 -8.07 -35.80 7.99
C GLN A 265 -8.01 -34.63 9.00
N ASP A 266 -6.99 -34.63 9.85
CA ASP A 266 -6.74 -33.53 10.79
C ASP A 266 -6.29 -32.27 10.05
N GLU A 267 -5.48 -32.40 9.00
CA GLU A 267 -5.03 -31.27 8.18
C GLU A 267 -6.20 -30.49 7.60
N ALA A 268 -7.13 -31.15 6.90
CA ALA A 268 -8.31 -30.49 6.34
C ALA A 268 -9.20 -29.83 7.42
N SER A 269 -9.28 -30.45 8.60
CA SER A 269 -10.06 -29.92 9.71
C SER A 269 -9.43 -28.64 10.29
N ILE A 270 -8.11 -28.63 10.47
CA ILE A 270 -7.37 -27.46 10.97
C ILE A 270 -7.37 -26.34 9.93
N LEU A 271 -7.22 -26.70 8.65
CA LEU A 271 -7.31 -25.77 7.53
C LEU A 271 -8.63 -25.01 7.58
N GLY A 272 -9.77 -25.72 7.69
CA GLY A 272 -11.07 -25.08 7.81
C GLY A 272 -11.23 -24.18 9.04
N LEU A 273 -10.55 -24.50 10.17
CA LEU A 273 -10.53 -23.61 11.35
C LEU A 273 -9.74 -22.32 11.08
N LEU A 274 -8.61 -22.40 10.37
CA LEU A 274 -7.77 -21.24 10.04
C LEU A 274 -8.44 -20.36 8.97
N GLU A 275 -9.07 -20.97 7.97
CA GLU A 275 -9.85 -20.28 6.94
C GLU A 275 -11.02 -19.51 7.55
N GLU A 276 -11.76 -20.16 8.45
CA GLU A 276 -12.87 -19.52 9.14
C GLU A 276 -12.37 -18.40 10.07
N LEU A 277 -11.26 -18.62 10.78
CA LEU A 277 -10.65 -17.59 11.63
C LEU A 277 -10.23 -16.37 10.79
N TYR A 278 -9.53 -16.59 9.67
CA TYR A 278 -9.12 -15.54 8.75
C TYR A 278 -10.34 -14.75 8.24
N THR A 279 -11.38 -15.45 7.77
CA THR A 279 -12.59 -14.83 7.23
C THR A 279 -13.27 -13.93 8.25
N ILE A 280 -13.43 -14.40 9.49
CA ILE A 280 -14.05 -13.59 10.54
C ILE A 280 -13.16 -12.38 10.88
N LEU A 281 -11.83 -12.53 10.93
CA LEU A 281 -10.93 -11.41 11.21
C LEU A 281 -10.99 -10.31 10.14
N VAL A 282 -11.20 -10.67 8.87
CA VAL A 282 -11.33 -9.73 7.74
C VAL A 282 -12.72 -9.09 7.69
N ASP A 283 -13.77 -9.88 7.88
CA ASP A 283 -15.15 -9.44 7.61
C ASP A 283 -15.90 -8.91 8.83
N ALA A 284 -15.53 -9.30 10.05
CA ALA A 284 -16.21 -8.89 11.26
C ALA A 284 -15.96 -7.42 11.61
N ASP A 285 -16.71 -6.92 12.60
CA ASP A 285 -16.40 -5.62 13.19
C ASP A 285 -15.00 -5.65 13.81
N PRO A 286 -14.03 -4.83 13.34
CA PRO A 286 -12.67 -4.83 13.85
C PRO A 286 -12.59 -4.60 15.36
N ARG A 287 -13.58 -3.92 15.96
CA ARG A 287 -13.64 -3.68 17.41
C ARG A 287 -13.93 -4.95 18.19
N VAL A 288 -14.83 -5.80 17.69
CA VAL A 288 -15.14 -7.10 18.28
C VAL A 288 -13.91 -8.00 18.19
N SER A 289 -13.31 -8.10 17.00
CA SER A 289 -12.10 -8.88 16.77
C SER A 289 -10.97 -8.42 17.69
N ARG A 290 -10.76 -7.10 17.81
CA ARG A 290 -9.76 -6.53 18.72
C ARG A 290 -10.01 -6.88 20.18
N LEU A 291 -11.25 -6.79 20.67
CA LEU A 291 -11.57 -7.18 22.05
C LEU A 291 -11.28 -8.64 22.34
N VAL A 292 -11.62 -9.54 21.42
CA VAL A 292 -11.35 -10.98 21.58
C VAL A 292 -9.86 -11.26 21.56
N VAL A 293 -9.12 -10.59 20.66
CA VAL A 293 -7.66 -10.74 20.55
C VAL A 293 -6.92 -10.15 21.76
N GLN A 294 -7.43 -9.06 22.33
CA GLN A 294 -6.89 -8.42 23.55
C GLN A 294 -7.17 -9.22 24.83
N ALA A 295 -8.08 -10.19 24.78
CA ALA A 295 -8.41 -11.01 25.93
C ALA A 295 -7.17 -11.77 26.45
N ASP A 296 -7.08 -11.92 27.77
CA ASP A 296 -6.00 -12.64 28.45
C ASP A 296 -4.59 -12.18 28.01
N GLU A 297 -4.38 -10.87 27.86
CA GLU A 297 -3.09 -10.26 27.46
C GLU A 297 -2.56 -10.80 26.13
N TYR A 298 -3.44 -10.99 25.14
CA TYR A 298 -3.11 -11.52 23.83
C TYR A 298 -2.57 -12.96 23.85
N ASP A 299 -2.99 -13.79 24.81
CA ASP A 299 -2.61 -15.21 24.90
C ASP A 299 -2.89 -15.98 23.59
N CYS A 300 -3.95 -15.60 22.86
CA CYS A 300 -4.26 -16.22 21.57
C CYS A 300 -3.14 -16.02 20.54
N VAL A 301 -2.55 -14.81 20.47
CA VAL A 301 -1.45 -14.48 19.55
C VAL A 301 -0.21 -15.27 19.92
N THR A 302 0.13 -15.30 21.21
CA THR A 302 1.27 -16.06 21.72
C THR A 302 1.10 -17.57 21.47
N THR A 303 -0.10 -18.10 21.68
CA THR A 303 -0.45 -19.49 21.41
C THR A 303 -0.29 -19.83 19.94
N LEU A 304 -0.79 -18.97 19.03
CA LEU A 304 -0.65 -19.15 17.58
C LEU A 304 0.82 -19.10 17.14
N ALA A 305 1.63 -18.18 17.67
CA ALA A 305 3.06 -18.10 17.35
C ALA A 305 3.81 -19.38 17.75
N LEU A 306 3.51 -19.93 18.93
CA LEU A 306 4.03 -21.22 19.36
C LEU A 306 3.50 -22.39 18.51
N TYR A 307 2.26 -22.31 18.05
CA TYR A 307 1.71 -23.32 17.17
C TYR A 307 2.41 -23.32 15.81
N TYR A 308 2.71 -22.14 15.25
CA TYR A 308 3.44 -21.99 13.98
C TYR A 308 4.81 -22.67 14.04
N GLN A 309 5.52 -22.51 15.17
CA GLN A 309 6.81 -23.15 15.40
C GLN A 309 6.72 -24.68 15.32
N MET A 310 5.63 -25.27 15.83
CA MET A 310 5.46 -26.73 15.88
C MET A 310 4.84 -27.32 14.61
N GLU A 311 4.20 -26.52 13.76
CA GLU A 311 3.45 -26.99 12.60
C GLU A 311 4.37 -27.23 11.39
N PRO A 312 4.56 -28.47 10.91
CA PRO A 312 5.45 -28.76 9.78
C PRO A 312 4.77 -28.60 8.41
N ARG A 313 3.44 -28.63 8.32
CA ARG A 313 2.71 -28.66 7.04
C ARG A 313 2.68 -27.26 6.40
N ALA A 314 3.08 -27.17 5.13
CA ALA A 314 3.20 -25.91 4.40
C ALA A 314 1.84 -25.21 4.23
N SER A 315 0.79 -25.95 3.86
CA SER A 315 -0.59 -25.48 3.70
C SER A 315 -1.09 -24.71 4.93
N LEU A 316 -0.96 -25.32 6.11
CA LEU A 316 -1.37 -24.72 7.38
C LEU A 316 -0.51 -23.50 7.73
N ARG A 317 0.80 -23.57 7.49
CA ARG A 317 1.70 -22.43 7.72
C ARG A 317 1.31 -21.22 6.88
N VAL A 318 1.01 -21.39 5.59
CA VAL A 318 0.56 -20.28 4.73
C VAL A 318 -0.71 -19.64 5.30
N TRP A 319 -1.70 -20.43 5.72
CA TRP A 319 -2.90 -19.90 6.36
C TRP A 319 -2.64 -19.20 7.70
N MET A 320 -1.72 -19.73 8.51
CA MET A 320 -1.31 -19.06 9.73
C MET A 320 -0.61 -17.72 9.45
N LEU A 321 0.22 -17.63 8.41
CA LEU A 321 0.85 -16.37 7.98
C LEU A 321 -0.21 -15.33 7.59
N ARG A 322 -1.23 -15.74 6.84
CA ARG A 322 -2.38 -14.89 6.50
C ARG A 322 -3.09 -14.38 7.76
N VAL A 323 -3.37 -15.26 8.72
CA VAL A 323 -3.96 -14.89 10.02
C VAL A 323 -3.07 -13.92 10.81
N PHE A 324 -1.75 -14.12 10.84
CA PHE A 324 -0.87 -13.17 11.53
C PHE A 324 -0.87 -11.79 10.88
N LEU A 325 -0.89 -11.71 9.54
CA LEU A 325 -0.97 -10.44 8.82
C LEU A 325 -2.26 -9.69 9.15
N THR A 326 -3.41 -10.38 9.19
CA THR A 326 -4.68 -9.75 9.57
C THR A 326 -4.69 -9.31 11.03
N LEU A 327 -4.10 -10.09 11.94
CA LEU A 327 -3.96 -9.68 13.34
C LEU A 327 -3.06 -8.45 13.51
N CYS A 328 -1.96 -8.34 12.75
CA CYS A 328 -1.09 -7.16 12.72
C CYS A 328 -1.82 -5.91 12.19
N GLU A 329 -2.72 -6.07 11.21
CA GLU A 329 -3.54 -4.98 10.72
C GLU A 329 -4.63 -4.55 11.71
N LEU A 330 -5.15 -5.47 12.54
CA LEU A 330 -6.15 -5.15 13.54
C LEU A 330 -5.62 -4.30 14.71
N ASP A 331 -4.41 -4.59 15.19
CA ASP A 331 -3.82 -3.90 16.35
C ASP A 331 -2.29 -3.88 16.29
N LEU A 332 -1.71 -2.68 16.38
CA LEU A 332 -0.26 -2.48 16.34
C LEU A 332 0.47 -3.17 17.51
N GLN A 333 -0.20 -3.36 18.65
CA GLN A 333 0.38 -4.08 19.79
C GLN A 333 0.72 -5.53 19.42
N VAL A 334 -0.03 -6.16 18.50
CA VAL A 334 0.25 -7.51 18.00
C VAL A 334 1.62 -7.54 17.30
N VAL A 335 1.96 -6.50 16.54
CA VAL A 335 3.25 -6.41 15.84
C VAL A 335 4.40 -6.46 16.84
N SER A 336 4.32 -5.68 17.92
CA SER A 336 5.34 -5.69 18.99
C SER A 336 5.39 -7.04 19.72
N LEU A 337 4.24 -7.66 20.01
CA LEU A 337 4.20 -8.98 20.62
C LEU A 337 4.85 -10.06 19.73
N LEU A 338 4.57 -10.04 18.43
CA LEU A 338 5.16 -10.97 17.48
C LEU A 338 6.67 -10.75 17.33
N LEU A 339 7.14 -9.49 17.33
CA LEU A 339 8.57 -9.15 17.31
C LEU A 339 9.34 -9.74 18.51
N HIS A 340 8.72 -9.74 19.69
CA HIS A 340 9.32 -10.29 20.92
C HIS A 340 9.06 -11.79 21.13
N SER A 341 8.39 -12.44 20.18
CA SER A 341 8.08 -13.86 20.23
C SER A 341 9.15 -14.73 19.56
N VAL A 342 8.89 -16.04 19.45
CA VAL A 342 9.74 -16.96 18.68
C VAL A 342 9.63 -16.77 17.16
N LEU A 343 8.61 -16.04 16.70
CA LEU A 343 8.22 -15.98 15.30
C LEU A 343 9.30 -15.40 14.37
N PRO A 344 10.02 -14.30 14.67
CA PRO A 344 11.03 -13.74 13.76
C PRO A 344 12.13 -14.76 13.42
N MET A 345 12.55 -15.55 14.39
CA MET A 345 13.58 -16.59 14.21
C MET A 345 13.06 -17.73 13.33
N GLU A 346 11.83 -18.18 13.56
CA GLU A 346 11.22 -19.24 12.77
C GLU A 346 10.95 -18.78 11.33
N LEU A 347 10.49 -17.55 11.11
CA LEU A 347 10.27 -16.99 9.77
C LEU A 347 11.59 -16.84 9.00
N ALA A 348 12.66 -16.35 9.65
CA ALA A 348 13.97 -16.22 9.02
C ALA A 348 14.52 -17.59 8.57
N ARG A 349 14.42 -18.59 9.45
CA ARG A 349 14.78 -19.98 9.13
C ARG A 349 13.94 -20.54 7.99
N ASP A 350 12.63 -20.25 8.01
CA ASP A 350 11.69 -20.76 7.02
C ASP A 350 11.97 -20.20 5.62
N LEU A 351 12.23 -18.90 5.55
CA LEU A 351 12.54 -18.18 4.31
C LEU A 351 13.83 -18.72 3.64
N GLN A 352 14.83 -19.08 4.45
CA GLN A 352 16.09 -19.64 3.96
C GLN A 352 15.98 -21.12 3.56
N ALA A 353 15.11 -21.89 4.22
CA ALA A 353 15.03 -23.34 4.03
C ALA A 353 14.06 -23.77 2.92
N ASN A 354 13.01 -22.98 2.65
CA ASN A 354 11.90 -23.36 1.77
C ASN A 354 11.72 -22.37 0.60
N SER A 355 12.81 -21.97 -0.06
CA SER A 355 12.78 -21.03 -1.18
C SER A 355 12.10 -21.55 -2.46
N ASP A 356 11.82 -22.85 -2.55
CA ASP A 356 11.08 -23.46 -3.67
C ASP A 356 9.57 -23.15 -3.62
N ASP A 357 9.01 -22.91 -2.43
CA ASP A 357 7.60 -22.58 -2.23
C ASP A 357 7.41 -21.06 -2.31
N ILE A 358 7.09 -20.60 -3.53
CA ILE A 358 6.93 -19.18 -3.86
C ILE A 358 5.87 -18.51 -2.98
N GLU A 359 4.70 -19.13 -2.82
CA GLU A 359 3.59 -18.53 -2.06
C GLU A 359 4.00 -18.35 -0.60
N ARG A 360 4.54 -19.41 0.01
CA ARG A 360 5.05 -19.34 1.39
C ARG A 360 6.16 -18.32 1.56
N THR A 361 7.07 -18.22 0.58
CA THR A 361 8.16 -17.23 0.57
C THR A 361 7.61 -15.81 0.59
N LYS A 362 6.61 -15.51 -0.26
CA LYS A 362 5.97 -14.19 -0.33
C LYS A 362 5.36 -13.81 1.03
N TYR A 363 4.53 -14.67 1.61
CA TYR A 363 3.90 -14.41 2.91
C TYR A 363 4.89 -14.32 4.07
N THR A 364 5.97 -15.12 4.04
CA THR A 364 7.00 -15.12 5.08
C THR A 364 7.80 -13.81 5.04
N ALA A 365 8.24 -13.37 3.86
CA ALA A 365 8.94 -12.11 3.68
C ALA A 365 8.04 -10.91 4.05
N LEU A 366 6.76 -10.95 3.67
CA LEU A 366 5.80 -9.92 4.01
C LEU A 366 5.56 -9.81 5.52
N LEU A 367 5.36 -10.93 6.21
CA LEU A 367 5.16 -10.91 7.66
C LEU A 367 6.42 -10.45 8.41
N LEU A 368 7.62 -10.85 7.96
CA LEU A 368 8.87 -10.29 8.48
C LEU A 368 8.94 -8.77 8.25
N THR A 369 8.53 -8.31 7.07
CA THR A 369 8.47 -6.88 6.76
C THR A 369 7.59 -6.13 7.76
N VAL A 370 6.39 -6.65 8.02
CA VAL A 370 5.43 -6.11 8.98
C VAL A 370 5.96 -6.12 10.41
N ILE A 371 6.55 -7.22 10.88
CA ILE A 371 7.03 -7.37 12.26
C ILE A 371 8.15 -6.37 12.58
N PHE A 372 9.05 -6.11 11.62
CA PHE A 372 10.14 -5.14 11.80
C PHE A 372 9.75 -3.70 11.43
N SER A 373 8.54 -3.45 10.93
CA SER A 373 8.10 -2.12 10.46
C SER A 373 8.05 -1.05 11.56
N THR A 374 7.93 -1.45 12.83
CA THR A 374 7.89 -0.54 13.98
C THR A 374 9.25 0.06 14.31
N GLY A 375 10.35 -0.53 13.83
CA GLY A 375 11.71 -0.11 14.20
C GLY A 375 12.07 -0.35 15.67
N GLU A 376 11.27 -1.14 16.40
CA GLU A 376 11.59 -1.57 17.77
C GLU A 376 12.77 -2.55 17.76
N LYS A 377 13.61 -2.51 18.80
CA LYS A 377 14.74 -3.44 18.93
C LYS A 377 14.23 -4.83 19.32
N PRO A 378 14.51 -5.89 18.52
CA PRO A 378 14.12 -7.25 18.87
C PRO A 378 14.94 -7.79 20.05
N PRO A 379 14.51 -8.92 20.66
CA PRO A 379 15.34 -9.66 21.60
C PRO A 379 16.70 -10.07 21.00
N ASN A 380 17.77 -10.05 21.80
CA ASN A 380 19.15 -10.25 21.31
C ASN A 380 19.37 -11.59 20.56
N ASN A 381 18.67 -12.65 20.96
CA ASN A 381 18.75 -13.96 20.31
C ASN A 381 18.22 -13.96 18.87
N VAL A 382 17.39 -12.97 18.49
CA VAL A 382 16.88 -12.85 17.12
C VAL A 382 18.01 -12.55 16.14
N HIS A 383 19.03 -11.77 16.54
CA HIS A 383 20.17 -11.42 15.68
C HIS A 383 21.03 -12.62 15.26
N GLU A 384 20.97 -13.75 15.98
CA GLU A 384 21.62 -14.99 15.55
C GLU A 384 21.01 -15.56 14.26
N TYR A 385 19.72 -15.27 14.02
CA TYR A 385 18.96 -15.76 12.87
C TYR A 385 18.81 -14.69 11.77
N VAL A 386 18.61 -13.41 12.14
CA VAL A 386 18.46 -12.29 11.18
C VAL A 386 19.74 -11.48 10.99
N GLY A 387 20.90 -12.07 11.29
CA GLY A 387 22.21 -11.40 11.20
C GLY A 387 22.77 -11.26 9.78
N GLU A 388 24.09 -11.10 9.68
CA GLU A 388 24.80 -10.83 8.41
C GLU A 388 24.54 -11.88 7.33
N ALA A 389 24.47 -13.17 7.69
CA ALA A 389 24.20 -14.25 6.74
C ALA A 389 22.78 -14.18 6.15
N PHE A 390 21.79 -13.80 6.97
CA PHE A 390 20.41 -13.62 6.51
C PHE A 390 20.29 -12.41 5.58
N VAL A 391 20.96 -11.30 5.92
CA VAL A 391 21.04 -10.14 5.03
C VAL A 391 21.73 -10.49 3.72
N GLY A 392 22.80 -11.29 3.75
CA GLY A 392 23.46 -11.81 2.55
C GLY A 392 22.49 -12.56 1.64
N PHE A 393 21.70 -13.47 2.21
CA PHE A 393 20.64 -14.18 1.50
C PHE A 393 19.60 -13.24 0.89
N LEU A 394 19.08 -12.26 1.63
CA LEU A 394 18.12 -11.29 1.10
C LEU A 394 18.71 -10.50 -0.08
N LEU A 395 19.96 -10.06 0.04
CA LEU A 395 20.67 -9.32 -1.02
C LEU A 395 20.92 -10.20 -2.26
N GLU A 396 21.25 -11.47 -2.08
CA GLU A 396 21.35 -12.43 -3.19
C GLU A 396 20.02 -12.61 -3.92
N THR A 397 18.91 -12.72 -3.19
CA THR A 397 17.57 -12.82 -3.78
C THR A 397 17.17 -11.55 -4.54
N VAL A 398 17.48 -10.36 -4.00
CA VAL A 398 17.19 -9.07 -4.66
C VAL A 398 17.99 -8.87 -5.95
N GLU A 399 19.21 -9.38 -5.99
CA GLU A 399 20.13 -9.26 -7.13
C GLU A 399 20.00 -10.39 -8.15
N SER A 400 19.38 -11.52 -7.78
CA SER A 400 19.18 -12.65 -8.66
C SER A 400 18.24 -12.30 -9.81
N ALA A 401 18.71 -12.50 -11.04
CA ALA A 401 17.86 -12.37 -12.24
C ALA A 401 16.89 -13.55 -12.42
N GLU A 402 17.09 -14.65 -11.68
CA GLU A 402 16.23 -15.84 -11.72
C GLU A 402 15.09 -15.77 -10.69
N ALA A 403 15.21 -14.89 -9.69
CA ALA A 403 14.17 -14.70 -8.70
C ALA A 403 12.93 -14.03 -9.32
N GLU A 404 11.75 -14.42 -8.83
CA GLU A 404 10.50 -13.75 -9.19
C GLU A 404 10.52 -12.29 -8.69
N GLU A 405 10.01 -11.37 -9.51
CA GLU A 405 10.07 -9.93 -9.24
C GLU A 405 9.40 -9.57 -7.91
N GLU A 406 8.20 -10.11 -7.64
CA GLU A 406 7.46 -9.89 -6.39
C GLU A 406 8.23 -10.40 -5.15
N VAL A 407 8.93 -11.53 -5.27
CA VAL A 407 9.75 -12.08 -4.16
C VAL A 407 10.92 -11.16 -3.87
N ALA A 408 11.61 -10.67 -4.92
CA ALA A 408 12.69 -9.70 -4.77
C ALA A 408 12.21 -8.40 -4.11
N GLU A 409 11.01 -7.91 -4.43
CA GLU A 409 10.43 -6.72 -3.82
C GLU A 409 10.08 -6.92 -2.34
N LEU A 410 9.50 -8.07 -1.98
CA LEU A 410 9.21 -8.41 -0.59
C LEU A 410 10.49 -8.63 0.24
N CYS A 411 11.52 -9.23 -0.35
CA CYS A 411 12.84 -9.35 0.29
C CYS A 411 13.49 -7.97 0.49
N LEU A 412 13.33 -7.04 -0.46
CA LEU A 412 13.77 -5.66 -0.29
C LEU A 412 13.00 -4.95 0.84
N GLY A 413 11.67 -5.14 0.91
CA GLY A 413 10.85 -4.67 2.02
C GLY A 413 11.35 -5.19 3.37
N THR A 414 11.68 -6.49 3.42
CA THR A 414 12.22 -7.15 4.63
C THR A 414 13.57 -6.57 5.04
N LEU A 415 14.45 -6.33 4.07
CA LEU A 415 15.77 -5.72 4.31
C LEU A 415 15.61 -4.30 4.88
N LEU A 416 14.72 -3.51 4.29
CA LEU A 416 14.47 -2.13 4.69
C LEU A 416 13.81 -2.03 6.07
N SER A 417 12.84 -2.89 6.37
CA SER A 417 12.20 -2.92 7.69
C SER A 417 13.17 -3.41 8.76
N LEU A 418 13.97 -4.45 8.48
CA LEU A 418 15.01 -4.92 9.40
C LEU A 418 16.01 -3.81 9.70
N ASN A 419 16.35 -2.98 8.74
CA ASN A 419 17.27 -1.88 8.95
C ASN A 419 16.71 -0.76 9.85
N LEU A 420 15.38 -0.65 10.03
CA LEU A 420 14.77 0.44 10.82
C LEU A 420 15.23 0.48 12.28
N HIS A 421 15.45 -0.66 12.93
CA HIS A 421 15.81 -0.71 14.35
C HIS A 421 17.32 -0.57 14.62
N LEU A 422 18.16 -0.57 13.58
CA LEU A 422 19.62 -0.45 13.72
C LEU A 422 20.04 1.01 13.86
N ASP A 423 20.86 1.31 14.86
CA ASP A 423 21.41 2.64 15.06
C ASP A 423 22.86 2.71 14.56
N MET A 424 23.17 3.71 13.73
CA MET A 424 24.54 3.99 13.25
C MET A 424 25.57 4.27 14.36
N ARG A 425 25.11 4.50 15.60
CA ARG A 425 25.97 4.75 16.77
C ARG A 425 26.44 3.47 17.45
N GLU A 426 25.86 2.33 17.07
CA GLU A 426 26.20 1.02 17.61
C GLU A 426 27.25 0.34 16.70
N ASP A 427 28.25 -0.27 17.30
CA ASP A 427 29.40 -0.86 16.58
C ASP A 427 29.00 -2.07 15.69
N ASP A 428 27.80 -2.63 15.89
CA ASP A 428 27.34 -3.89 15.27
C ASP A 428 26.30 -3.69 14.17
N HIS A 429 26.56 -2.77 13.24
CA HIS A 429 25.68 -2.55 12.09
C HIS A 429 25.84 -3.64 11.01
N PHE A 430 25.28 -4.82 11.25
CA PHE A 430 25.46 -5.99 10.40
C PHE A 430 24.94 -5.82 8.96
N VAL A 431 23.89 -5.02 8.73
CA VAL A 431 23.37 -4.76 7.37
C VAL A 431 24.41 -4.05 6.49
N LEU A 432 25.03 -2.97 6.99
CA LEU A 432 26.11 -2.27 6.29
C LEU A 432 27.35 -3.14 6.12
N ARG A 433 27.69 -4.02 7.08
CA ARG A 433 28.80 -4.97 6.90
C ARG A 433 28.55 -5.92 5.73
N ALA A 434 27.35 -6.49 5.64
CA ALA A 434 26.96 -7.35 4.52
C ALA A 434 27.08 -6.60 3.18
N LEU A 435 26.65 -5.33 3.13
CA LEU A 435 26.74 -4.49 1.94
C LEU A 435 28.19 -4.17 1.54
N LYS A 436 29.07 -3.87 2.49
CA LYS A 436 30.51 -3.62 2.23
C LYS A 436 31.22 -4.84 1.65
N ALA A 437 30.75 -6.04 1.98
CA ALA A 437 31.33 -7.27 1.44
C ALA A 437 30.97 -7.50 -0.03
N ARG A 438 29.97 -6.79 -0.57
CA ARG A 438 29.53 -6.93 -1.96
C ARG A 438 30.38 -6.10 -2.91
N GLN A 439 30.60 -6.66 -4.10
CA GLN A 439 31.26 -5.97 -5.22
C GLN A 439 30.27 -5.25 -6.14
N ASP A 440 29.05 -5.78 -6.24
CA ASP A 440 27.97 -5.24 -7.08
C ASP A 440 26.62 -5.35 -6.35
N ALA A 441 25.82 -4.31 -6.52
CA ALA A 441 24.48 -4.14 -5.96
C ALA A 441 23.57 -3.37 -6.93
N ARG A 442 23.74 -3.58 -8.24
CA ARG A 442 23.04 -2.85 -9.28
C ARG A 442 21.52 -2.96 -9.16
N ALA A 443 20.97 -4.14 -8.94
CA ALA A 443 19.52 -4.33 -8.92
C ALA A 443 18.91 -3.72 -7.64
N LEU A 444 19.65 -3.72 -6.53
CA LEU A 444 19.29 -3.03 -5.30
C LEU A 444 19.29 -1.52 -5.49
N THR A 445 20.36 -0.93 -6.03
CA THR A 445 20.47 0.52 -6.21
C THR A 445 19.41 1.03 -7.18
N GLU A 446 19.18 0.35 -8.30
CA GLU A 446 18.11 0.68 -9.25
C GLU A 446 16.72 0.68 -8.57
N ARG A 447 16.42 -0.34 -7.74
CA ARG A 447 15.14 -0.41 -6.99
C ARG A 447 15.00 0.68 -5.93
N LEU A 448 16.06 0.98 -5.17
CA LEU A 448 16.05 2.08 -4.20
C LEU A 448 15.77 3.42 -4.90
N MET A 449 16.39 3.65 -6.05
CA MET A 449 16.18 4.85 -6.86
C MET A 449 14.73 4.98 -7.34
N LEU A 450 14.10 3.86 -7.73
CA LEU A 450 12.68 3.83 -8.08
C LEU A 450 11.78 4.16 -6.89
N LEU A 451 12.04 3.57 -5.72
CA LEU A 451 11.27 3.81 -4.50
C LEU A 451 11.33 5.28 -4.06
N VAL A 452 12.52 5.88 -4.01
CA VAL A 452 12.67 7.31 -3.66
C VAL A 452 11.99 8.22 -4.67
N ASN A 453 12.04 7.88 -5.97
CA ASN A 453 11.38 8.68 -6.99
C ASN A 453 9.85 8.60 -6.90
N ARG A 454 9.30 7.46 -6.47
CA ARG A 454 7.86 7.26 -6.22
C ARG A 454 7.39 7.79 -4.87
N GLU A 455 8.33 8.11 -3.96
CA GLU A 455 8.05 8.39 -2.54
C GLU A 455 7.35 7.23 -1.83
N ASP A 456 7.59 6.00 -2.29
CA ASP A 456 7.00 4.80 -1.72
C ASP A 456 7.90 4.22 -0.62
N ASP A 457 7.28 3.65 0.41
CA ASP A 457 7.96 3.04 1.56
C ASP A 457 7.47 1.59 1.74
N PRO A 458 8.23 0.59 1.27
CA PRO A 458 7.81 -0.81 1.31
C PRO A 458 7.74 -1.38 2.74
N ALA A 459 8.33 -0.71 3.74
CA ALA A 459 8.19 -1.09 5.14
C ALA A 459 6.89 -0.58 5.77
N ARG A 460 6.21 0.39 5.13
CA ARG A 460 4.92 0.97 5.59
C ARG A 460 3.75 0.19 5.02
N VAL A 461 3.69 -1.08 5.39
CA VAL A 461 2.67 -2.03 4.92
C VAL A 461 1.31 -1.81 5.60
N LEU A 462 1.32 -1.50 6.89
CA LEU A 462 0.10 -1.33 7.69
C LEU A 462 -0.50 0.07 7.54
N THR A 463 -1.82 0.16 7.67
CA THR A 463 -2.57 1.43 7.66
C THR A 463 -2.37 2.27 8.93
N HIS A 464 -1.76 1.70 9.98
CA HIS A 464 -1.49 2.39 11.24
C HIS A 464 -0.48 3.52 11.08
N GLU A 465 -0.77 4.68 11.69
CA GLU A 465 0.20 5.78 11.76
C GLU A 465 1.31 5.47 12.77
N LEU A 466 2.45 4.95 12.31
CA LEU A 466 3.64 4.79 13.17
C LEU A 466 4.30 6.15 13.38
N SER A 467 4.10 6.72 14.58
CA SER A 467 4.77 7.95 14.99
C SER A 467 6.24 7.67 15.36
N GLY A 468 7.15 8.56 14.99
CA GLY A 468 8.58 8.46 15.31
C GLY A 468 9.41 7.54 14.40
N VAL A 469 8.79 6.68 13.60
CA VAL A 469 9.52 5.81 12.67
C VAL A 469 9.88 6.58 11.39
N PRO A 470 11.17 6.67 10.99
CA PRO A 470 11.58 7.35 9.76
C PRO A 470 11.11 6.57 8.52
N ASN A 471 11.17 7.21 7.35
CA ASN A 471 10.97 6.50 6.09
C ASN A 471 12.12 5.50 5.89
N SER A 472 11.80 4.23 5.64
CA SER A 472 12.78 3.14 5.63
C SER A 472 13.83 3.32 4.52
N VAL A 473 13.39 3.72 3.32
CA VAL A 473 14.23 3.93 2.14
C VAL A 473 15.17 5.11 2.37
N LEU A 474 14.66 6.25 2.86
CA LEU A 474 15.49 7.42 3.14
C LEU A 474 16.49 7.16 4.26
N LYS A 475 16.07 6.48 5.33
CA LYS A 475 16.97 6.07 6.41
C LYS A 475 18.10 5.20 5.86
N PHE A 476 17.75 4.16 5.11
CA PHE A 476 18.71 3.24 4.49
C PHE A 476 19.71 3.95 3.57
N LEU A 477 19.24 4.89 2.75
CA LEU A 477 20.12 5.67 1.88
C LEU A 477 21.06 6.59 2.67
N VAL A 478 20.58 7.27 3.71
CA VAL A 478 21.44 8.09 4.57
C VAL A 478 22.57 7.24 5.15
N GLU A 479 22.27 6.02 5.57
CA GLU A 479 23.24 5.07 6.15
C GLU A 479 24.20 4.51 5.10
N LEU A 480 23.71 4.16 3.91
CA LEU A 480 24.55 3.75 2.77
C LEU A 480 25.57 4.82 2.36
N PHE A 481 25.16 6.09 2.32
CA PHE A 481 26.06 7.20 1.97
C PHE A 481 26.92 7.66 3.15
N SER A 482 26.82 7.03 4.32
CA SER A 482 27.64 7.38 5.49
C SER A 482 29.06 6.84 5.43
N ASP A 483 29.30 5.80 4.64
CA ASP A 483 30.62 5.22 4.40
C ASP A 483 30.94 5.26 2.90
N SER A 484 32.18 5.57 2.54
CA SER A 484 32.60 5.64 1.14
C SER A 484 32.54 4.27 0.46
N ALA A 485 32.85 3.19 1.20
CA ALA A 485 32.82 1.84 0.64
C ALA A 485 31.41 1.41 0.19
N THR A 486 30.36 1.78 0.94
CA THR A 486 28.96 1.51 0.56
C THR A 486 28.42 2.53 -0.44
N ALA A 487 28.93 3.77 -0.43
CA ALA A 487 28.59 4.78 -1.43
C ALA A 487 29.11 4.43 -2.84
N GLU A 488 30.25 3.72 -2.93
CA GLU A 488 30.82 3.24 -4.20
C GLU A 488 29.92 2.24 -4.95
N LEU A 489 28.93 1.65 -4.27
CA LEU A 489 27.91 0.80 -4.92
C LEU A 489 27.01 1.60 -5.89
N PHE A 490 26.91 2.92 -5.72
CA PHE A 490 26.18 3.80 -6.63
C PHE A 490 27.12 4.34 -7.70
N TYR A 491 26.73 4.21 -8.97
CA TYR A 491 27.47 4.86 -10.04
C TYR A 491 27.28 6.39 -9.97
N LEU A 492 28.24 7.14 -10.52
CA LEU A 492 28.18 8.62 -10.56
C LEU A 492 26.87 9.15 -11.18
N ASN A 493 26.34 8.44 -12.18
CA ASN A 493 25.07 8.77 -12.80
C ASN A 493 23.89 8.60 -11.83
N ASP A 494 23.90 7.53 -11.02
CA ASP A 494 22.84 7.26 -10.04
C ASP A 494 22.86 8.32 -8.94
N VAL A 495 24.04 8.75 -8.49
CA VAL A 495 24.21 9.85 -7.53
C VAL A 495 23.66 11.16 -8.11
N ALA A 496 23.91 11.46 -9.39
CA ALA A 496 23.35 12.64 -10.03
C ALA A 496 21.81 12.59 -10.11
N VAL A 497 21.24 11.44 -10.47
CA VAL A 497 19.78 11.23 -10.48
C VAL A 497 19.19 11.33 -9.08
N LEU A 498 19.88 10.80 -8.06
CA LEU A 498 19.46 10.91 -6.67
C LEU A 498 19.38 12.37 -6.25
N LEU A 499 20.39 13.18 -6.57
CA LEU A 499 20.39 14.60 -6.26
C LEU A 499 19.33 15.39 -7.05
N ASP A 500 19.01 14.99 -8.28
CA ASP A 500 17.86 15.54 -9.01
C ASP A 500 16.54 15.28 -8.27
N ILE A 501 16.36 14.07 -7.75
CA ILE A 501 15.17 13.71 -6.97
C ILE A 501 15.15 14.51 -5.66
N VAL A 502 16.25 14.51 -4.90
CA VAL A 502 16.34 15.19 -3.60
C VAL A 502 16.11 16.70 -3.74
N ALA A 503 16.72 17.36 -4.73
CA ALA A 503 16.52 18.79 -4.97
C ALA A 503 15.06 19.14 -5.32
N ARG A 504 14.41 18.29 -6.13
CA ARG A 504 12.98 18.41 -6.44
C ARG A 504 12.14 18.25 -5.17
N GLN A 505 12.38 17.20 -4.37
CA GLN A 505 11.60 16.95 -3.16
C GLN A 505 11.77 18.03 -2.10
N LEU A 506 12.98 18.53 -1.87
CA LEU A 506 13.19 19.63 -0.92
C LEU A 506 12.47 20.93 -1.31
N SER A 507 12.23 21.13 -2.62
CA SER A 507 11.50 22.27 -3.16
C SER A 507 9.98 22.09 -3.07
N ASP A 508 9.49 20.88 -3.32
CA ASP A 508 8.05 20.55 -3.38
C ASP A 508 7.45 20.32 -1.97
N LEU A 509 8.22 19.80 -1.02
CA LEU A 509 7.72 19.42 0.30
C LEU A 509 7.46 20.63 1.21
N PRO A 510 6.32 20.65 1.93
CA PRO A 510 5.99 21.74 2.85
C PRO A 510 6.91 21.74 4.09
N PRO A 511 7.17 22.91 4.71
CA PRO A 511 7.92 22.97 5.97
C PRO A 511 7.22 22.14 7.06
N GLY A 512 7.99 21.38 7.83
CA GLY A 512 7.46 20.51 8.89
C GLY A 512 7.19 19.06 8.47
N ASP A 513 7.35 18.70 7.19
CA ASP A 513 7.33 17.30 6.76
C ASP A 513 8.53 16.52 7.34
N LYS A 514 8.25 15.38 7.98
CA LYS A 514 9.24 14.50 8.65
C LYS A 514 10.33 13.98 7.70
N ARG A 515 10.09 13.99 6.38
CA ARG A 515 11.05 13.53 5.37
C ARG A 515 12.13 14.56 5.03
N ARG A 516 11.85 15.85 5.20
CA ARG A 516 12.79 16.95 4.92
C ARG A 516 14.14 16.82 5.65
N PRO A 517 14.19 16.55 6.97
CA PRO A 517 15.48 16.37 7.66
C PRO A 517 16.26 15.16 7.13
N LEU A 518 15.59 14.10 6.71
CA LEU A 518 16.24 12.92 6.11
C LEU A 518 16.85 13.24 4.74
N TYR A 519 16.12 13.97 3.88
CA TYR A 519 16.65 14.44 2.60
C TYR A 519 17.85 15.37 2.77
N LEU A 520 17.81 16.29 3.75
CA LEU A 520 18.95 17.16 4.05
C LEU A 520 20.15 16.36 4.57
N SER A 521 19.90 15.38 5.43
CA SER A 521 20.95 14.48 5.94
C SER A 521 21.55 13.64 4.82
N LEU A 522 20.73 13.20 3.86
CA LEU A 522 21.20 12.47 2.68
C LEU A 522 22.15 13.33 1.84
N VAL A 523 21.83 14.62 1.63
CA VAL A 523 22.75 15.54 0.94
C VAL A 523 24.05 15.71 1.73
N GLU A 524 23.98 15.91 3.05
CA GLU A 524 25.17 15.98 3.92
C GLU A 524 26.08 14.76 3.74
N ARG A 525 25.51 13.55 3.72
CA ARG A 525 26.26 12.30 3.56
C ARG A 525 26.83 12.14 2.16
N VAL A 526 26.04 12.41 1.11
CA VAL A 526 26.51 12.35 -0.30
C VAL A 526 27.69 13.30 -0.52
N LEU A 527 27.67 14.51 0.03
CA LEU A 527 28.77 15.48 -0.07
C LEU A 527 30.04 15.03 0.66
N GLY A 528 29.91 14.20 1.70
CA GLY A 528 31.05 13.67 2.46
C GLY A 528 31.66 12.41 1.88
N SER A 529 30.85 11.52 1.29
CA SER A 529 31.29 10.18 0.85
C SER A 529 31.54 10.04 -0.64
N THR A 530 31.03 10.94 -1.49
CA THR A 530 31.15 10.84 -2.96
C THR A 530 31.99 11.97 -3.56
N SER A 531 32.56 11.73 -4.75
CA SER A 531 33.26 12.76 -5.54
C SER A 531 32.27 13.67 -6.28
N TYR A 532 31.37 14.32 -5.54
CA TYR A 532 30.33 15.17 -6.11
C TYR A 532 30.89 16.39 -6.87
N GLU A 533 30.45 16.61 -8.11
CA GLU A 533 30.99 17.61 -9.04
C GLU A 533 30.17 18.92 -9.17
N GLY A 534 29.18 19.17 -8.30
CA GLY A 534 28.36 20.40 -8.37
C GLY A 534 27.01 20.28 -9.09
N HIS A 535 26.55 19.07 -9.41
CA HIS A 535 25.24 18.84 -10.04
C HIS A 535 24.07 19.33 -9.16
N ARG A 536 23.23 20.24 -9.65
CA ARG A 536 22.12 20.89 -8.89
C ARG A 536 22.55 21.74 -7.68
N GLN A 537 23.83 22.12 -7.59
CA GLN A 537 24.35 22.92 -6.47
C GLN A 537 23.52 24.19 -6.20
N THR A 538 23.17 24.96 -7.24
CA THR A 538 22.42 26.23 -7.05
C THR A 538 21.00 26.04 -6.50
N GLU A 539 20.36 24.89 -6.74
CA GLU A 539 19.02 24.59 -6.24
C GLU A 539 19.08 24.16 -4.78
N LEU A 540 20.06 23.34 -4.44
CA LEU A 540 20.34 22.94 -3.06
C LEU A 540 20.71 24.14 -2.20
N GLN A 541 21.55 25.06 -2.71
CA GLN A 541 21.88 26.31 -2.02
C GLN A 541 20.65 27.18 -1.72
N ARG A 542 19.73 27.30 -2.69
CA ARG A 542 18.45 27.99 -2.49
C ARG A 542 17.62 27.32 -1.41
N CYS A 543 17.58 25.99 -1.38
CA CYS A 543 16.88 25.24 -0.33
C CYS A 543 17.51 25.47 1.05
N PHE A 544 18.83 25.44 1.17
CA PHE A 544 19.53 25.68 2.43
C PHE A 544 19.28 27.08 2.98
N GLN A 545 19.32 28.10 2.12
CA GLN A 545 18.97 29.48 2.51
C GLN A 545 17.51 29.62 2.94
N ALA A 546 16.59 28.94 2.24
CA ALA A 546 15.17 28.92 2.62
C ALA A 546 14.95 28.28 3.99
N VAL A 547 15.65 27.19 4.31
CA VAL A 547 15.57 26.51 5.61
C VAL A 547 16.12 27.39 6.75
N LEU A 548 17.23 28.10 6.52
CA LEU A 548 17.84 28.97 7.53
C LEU A 548 17.01 30.25 7.77
N SER A 549 16.37 30.79 6.73
CA SER A 549 15.59 32.05 6.81
C SER A 549 14.17 31.87 7.34
N ARG A 550 13.56 30.69 7.16
CA ARG A 550 12.19 30.43 7.62
C ARG A 550 12.14 30.16 9.12
N GLU A 551 11.28 30.87 9.84
CA GLU A 551 11.02 30.60 11.25
C GLU A 551 10.36 29.23 11.46
N GLU A 552 9.44 28.85 10.57
CA GLU A 552 8.64 27.61 10.59
C GLU A 552 9.43 26.33 10.32
N SER A 553 10.69 26.42 9.87
CA SER A 553 11.52 25.23 9.63
C SER A 553 11.88 24.54 10.95
N ALA A 554 11.73 23.21 10.96
CA ALA A 554 12.01 22.37 12.11
C ALA A 554 13.46 22.58 12.64
N PRO A 555 13.68 22.46 13.96
CA PRO A 555 15.00 22.66 14.55
C PRO A 555 16.04 21.70 13.99
N GLU A 556 15.64 20.45 13.72
CA GLU A 556 16.48 19.42 13.11
C GLU A 556 16.94 19.80 11.70
N GLU A 557 16.06 20.36 10.86
CA GLU A 557 16.42 20.85 9.53
C GLU A 557 17.49 21.95 9.62
N LYS A 558 17.31 22.90 10.54
CA LYS A 558 18.27 24.00 10.76
C LYS A 558 19.61 23.49 11.28
N GLU A 559 19.60 22.48 12.15
CA GLU A 559 20.82 21.89 12.67
C GLU A 559 21.62 21.18 11.57
N VAL A 560 20.96 20.37 10.72
CA VAL A 560 21.60 19.71 9.58
C VAL A 560 22.21 20.75 8.62
N VAL A 561 21.46 21.79 8.25
CA VAL A 561 21.96 22.81 7.33
C VAL A 561 23.13 23.60 7.93
N ARG A 562 23.13 23.87 9.24
CA ARG A 562 24.28 24.49 9.92
C ARG A 562 25.52 23.59 9.88
N ARG A 563 25.39 22.28 10.09
CA ARG A 563 26.54 21.36 9.94
C ARG A 563 27.09 21.34 8.51
N ILE A 564 26.21 21.38 7.52
CA ILE A 564 26.62 21.51 6.11
C ILE A 564 27.35 22.84 5.90
N GLN A 565 26.88 23.94 6.51
CA GLN A 565 27.52 25.25 6.42
C GLN A 565 28.91 25.27 7.06
N ASP A 566 29.07 24.63 8.21
CA ASP A 566 30.35 24.55 8.92
C ASP A 566 31.37 23.70 8.16
N THR A 567 30.91 22.60 7.54
CA THR A 567 31.78 21.64 6.84
C THR A 567 32.10 22.07 5.41
N TRP A 568 31.14 22.68 4.70
CA TRP A 568 31.28 23.15 3.32
C TRP A 568 30.88 24.64 3.18
N PRO A 569 31.65 25.58 3.77
CA PRO A 569 31.28 27.00 3.79
C PRO A 569 31.21 27.64 2.40
N HIS A 570 31.91 27.09 1.40
CA HIS A 570 31.87 27.56 0.02
C HIS A 570 30.52 27.37 -0.69
N TRP A 571 29.62 26.55 -0.11
CA TRP A 571 28.25 26.40 -0.61
C TRP A 571 27.33 27.53 -0.19
N PHE A 572 27.71 28.31 0.81
CA PHE A 572 26.90 29.40 1.29
C PHE A 572 27.51 30.70 0.75
N PRO A 573 26.70 31.64 0.25
CA PRO A 573 27.22 32.95 -0.12
C PRO A 573 27.92 33.53 1.12
N PRO A 574 29.06 34.25 0.95
CA PRO A 574 29.70 34.93 2.05
C PRO A 574 28.64 35.83 2.69
N GLY A 575 28.36 35.60 3.98
CA GLY A 575 27.34 36.36 4.69
C GLY A 575 27.60 37.85 4.50
N ASN A 576 26.55 38.59 4.18
CA ASN A 576 26.52 40.01 4.49
C ASN A 576 26.72 40.12 6.00
N ALA A 577 27.95 40.39 6.42
CA ALA A 577 28.23 41.05 7.69
C ALA A 577 27.71 42.49 7.57
N ALA A 578 26.39 42.64 7.46
CA ALA A 578 25.64 43.89 7.43
C ALA A 578 24.15 43.52 7.41
N ASP A 579 23.59 43.18 8.57
CA ASP A 579 22.51 43.97 9.19
C ASP A 579 21.90 43.20 10.37
N CYS A 580 22.04 43.84 11.54
CA CYS A 580 21.48 43.56 12.88
C CYS A 580 22.25 42.59 13.79
#